data_AF-A0A0K6I4H7-F1
#
_entry.id   AF-A0A0K6I4H7-F1
#
_cell.length_a   1.000
_cell.length_b   1.000
_cell.length_c   1.000
_cell.angle_alpha   90.00
_cell.angle_beta   90.00
_cell.angle_gamma   90.00
#
_symmetry.space_group_name_H-M   'P 1'
#
loop_
_entity.id
_entity.type
_entity.pdbx_description
1 polymer ?
#
loop_
_entity_poly.entity_id
_entity_poly.type
_entity_poly.pdbx_seq_one_letter_code
_entity_poly.pdbx_strand_id
1 'polypeptide(L)' 'MLITAPNLPNPDNAYASLLAAHEGLTEDESHAFNARLILILMNHIGDPAILAEALALAKETGQKG' A
#
# COMPACT_ATOMS: atom_id res chain seq x y z
N MET A 1 -6.67 -14.56 4.48
CA MET A 1 -6.65 -14.56 3.00
C MET A 1 -6.64 -13.12 2.51
N LEU A 2 -5.77 -12.82 1.55
CA LEU A 2 -5.62 -11.50 0.96
C LEU A 2 -6.82 -11.10 0.08
N ILE A 3 -7.26 -9.83 0.17
CA ILE A 3 -8.26 -9.24 -0.74
C ILE A 3 -7.51 -8.44 -1.82
N THR A 4 -7.67 -8.83 -3.09
CA THR A 4 -7.03 -8.17 -4.24
C THR A 4 -8.04 -7.49 -5.18
N ALA A 5 -9.34 -7.72 -4.95
CA ALA A 5 -10.42 -7.00 -5.64
C ALA A 5 -10.67 -5.63 -4.97
N PRO A 6 -11.26 -4.66 -5.70
CA PRO A 6 -11.68 -3.39 -5.12
C PRO A 6 -12.56 -3.59 -3.87
N ASN A 7 -12.12 -3.04 -2.74
CA ASN A 7 -12.77 -3.23 -1.43
C ASN A 7 -13.02 -1.90 -0.68
N LEU A 8 -12.86 -0.77 -1.36
CA LEU A 8 -13.07 0.56 -0.79
C LEU A 8 -14.48 1.07 -1.16
N PRO A 9 -15.27 1.58 -0.20
CA PRO A 9 -16.59 2.16 -0.47
C PRO A 9 -16.53 3.38 -1.41
N ASN A 10 -15.43 4.14 -1.36
CA ASN A 10 -15.19 5.29 -2.22
C ASN A 10 -13.70 5.30 -2.65
N PRO A 11 -13.35 4.58 -3.73
CA PRO A 11 -11.96 4.43 -4.16
C PRO A 11 -11.34 5.75 -4.62
N ASP A 12 -12.11 6.61 -5.28
CA ASP A 12 -11.64 7.90 -5.80
C ASP A 12 -11.19 8.81 -4.66
N ASN A 13 -11.99 8.90 -3.60
CA ASN A 13 -11.69 9.76 -2.46
C ASN A 13 -10.49 9.24 -1.65
N ALA A 14 -10.35 7.93 -1.54
CA ALA A 14 -9.18 7.30 -0.91
C ALA A 14 -7.90 7.56 -1.72
N TYR A 15 -7.97 7.43 -3.04
CA TYR A 15 -6.85 7.71 -3.93
C TYR A 15 -6.45 9.18 -3.91
N ALA A 16 -7.44 10.09 -3.93
CA ALA A 16 -7.19 11.53 -3.80
C ALA A 16 -6.52 11.87 -2.47
N SER A 17 -6.93 11.24 -1.37
CA SER A 17 -6.31 11.45 -0.06
C SER A 17 -4.86 10.97 -0.01
N LEU A 18 -4.56 9.83 -0.66
CA LEU A 18 -3.19 9.34 -0.78
C LEU A 18 -2.32 10.31 -1.60
N LEU A 19 -2.81 10.78 -2.75
CA LEU A 19 -2.07 11.72 -3.59
C LEU A 19 -1.81 13.04 -2.85
N ALA A 20 -2.81 13.59 -2.18
CA ALA A 20 -2.68 14.80 -1.37
C ALA A 20 -1.62 14.64 -0.25
N ALA A 21 -1.49 13.44 0.32
CA ALA A 21 -0.47 13.17 1.34
C ALA A 21 0.98 13.21 0.79
N HIS A 22 1.16 13.11 -0.53
CA HIS A 22 2.45 13.25 -1.20
C HIS A 22 2.74 14.67 -1.69
N GLU A 23 1.78 15.60 -1.66
CA GLU A 23 1.97 16.95 -2.14
C GLU A 23 3.07 17.67 -1.34
N GLY A 24 4.05 18.24 -2.05
CA GLY A 24 5.18 18.94 -1.47
C GLY A 24 6.32 18.05 -0.96
N LEU A 25 6.20 16.72 -1.04
CA LEU A 25 7.29 15.79 -0.73
C LEU A 25 8.22 15.63 -1.94
N THR A 26 9.52 15.56 -1.67
CA THR A 26 10.51 15.03 -2.60
C THR A 26 10.30 13.54 -2.83
N GLU A 27 10.97 12.97 -3.83
CA GLU A 27 10.94 11.53 -4.10
C GLU A 27 11.39 10.69 -2.90
N ASP A 28 12.50 11.06 -2.26
CA ASP A 28 13.01 10.38 -1.06
C ASP A 28 12.03 10.47 0.12
N GLU A 29 11.42 11.64 0.34
CA GLU A 29 10.40 11.82 1.38
C GLU A 29 9.13 11.02 1.09
N SER A 30 8.74 10.94 -0.18
CA SER A 30 7.63 10.12 -0.66
C SER A 30 7.87 8.63 -0.41
N HIS A 31 9.10 8.15 -0.68
CA HIS A 31 9.50 6.78 -0.33
C HIS A 31 9.49 6.54 1.19
N ALA A 32 10.01 7.47 1.98
CA ALA A 32 10.00 7.37 3.43
C ALA A 32 8.58 7.43 4.01
N PHE A 33 7.67 8.21 3.41
CA PHE A 33 6.24 8.22 3.72
C PHE A 33 5.62 6.84 3.44
N ASN A 34 5.83 6.29 2.25
CA ASN A 34 5.30 4.99 1.86
C ASN A 34 5.78 3.86 2.78
N ALA A 35 7.06 3.84 3.15
CA ALA A 35 7.60 2.85 4.10
C ALA A 35 6.90 2.91 5.47
N ARG A 36 6.65 4.12 5.99
CA ARG A 36 5.91 4.32 7.25
C ARG A 36 4.45 3.89 7.12
N LEU A 37 3.79 4.26 6.03
CA LEU A 37 2.40 3.86 5.76
C LEU A 37 2.26 2.33 5.68
N ILE A 38 3.15 1.66 4.96
CA ILE A 38 3.18 0.19 4.86
C ILE A 38 3.32 -0.42 6.26
N LEU A 39 4.25 0.05 7.09
CA LEU A 39 4.43 -0.47 8.46
C LEU A 39 3.16 -0.29 9.32
N ILE A 40 2.50 0.85 9.21
CA ILE A 40 1.23 1.11 9.92
C ILE A 40 0.15 0.13 9.48
N LEU A 41 -0.01 -0.07 8.16
CA LEU A 41 -0.99 -1.01 7.61
C LEU A 41 -0.67 -2.46 7.97
N MET A 42 0.61 -2.85 7.99
CA MET A 42 1.05 -4.16 8.44
C MET A 42 0.62 -4.43 9.88
N ASN A 43 0.83 -3.45 10.77
CA ASN A 43 0.40 -3.54 12.17
C ASN A 43 -1.13 -3.60 12.29
N HIS A 44 -1.86 -2.87 11.45
CA HIS A 44 -3.33 -2.91 11.44
C HIS A 44 -3.87 -4.26 10.97
N ILE A 45 -3.24 -4.87 9.96
CA ILE A 45 -3.61 -6.21 9.44
C ILE A 45 -3.35 -7.29 10.50
N GLY A 46 -2.17 -7.26 11.14
CA GLY A 46 -1.84 -8.14 12.27
C GLY A 46 -1.71 -9.64 11.95
N ASP A 47 -1.87 -10.04 10.70
CA ASP A 47 -1.83 -11.44 10.24
C ASP A 47 -0.61 -11.71 9.34
N PRO A 48 0.41 -12.46 9.83
CA PRO A 48 1.60 -12.80 9.04
C PRO A 48 1.31 -13.58 7.76
N ALA A 49 0.24 -14.37 7.68
CA ALA A 49 -0.11 -15.11 6.47
C ALA A 49 -0.60 -14.17 5.37
N ILE A 50 -1.46 -13.20 5.72
CA ILE A 50 -1.92 -12.15 4.78
C ILE A 50 -0.72 -11.32 4.29
N LEU A 51 0.23 -11.00 5.18
CA LEU A 51 1.44 -10.28 4.80
C LEU A 51 2.32 -11.08 3.83
N ALA A 52 2.49 -12.38 4.07
CA ALA A 52 3.24 -13.26 3.18
C ALA A 52 2.60 -13.37 1.78
N GLU A 53 1.27 -13.52 1.73
CA GLU A 53 0.51 -13.50 0.47
C GLU A 53 0.71 -12.17 -0.29
N ALA A 54 0.61 -11.04 0.40
CA ALA A 54 0.78 -9.70 -0.20
C ALA A 54 2.19 -9.48 -0.76
N LEU A 55 3.23 -9.89 -0.03
CA LEU A 55 4.63 -9.76 -0.46
C LEU A 55 4.93 -10.64 -1.68
N ALA A 56 4.41 -11.88 -1.71
CA ALA A 56 4.56 -12.76 -2.85
C ALA A 56 3.92 -12.17 -4.11
N LEU A 57 2.69 -11.63 -3.98
CA LEU A 57 1.99 -11.00 -5.08
C LEU A 57 2.68 -9.73 -5.59
N ALA A 58 3.14 -8.85 -4.69
CA ALA A 58 3.87 -7.64 -5.07
C ALA A 58 5.16 -7.95 -5.85
N LYS A 59 5.86 -9.03 -5.48
CA LYS A 59 7.04 -9.50 -6.22
C LYS A 59 6.67 -9.98 -7.63
N GLU A 60 5.56 -10.68 -7.80
CA GLU A 60 5.10 -11.15 -9.12
C GLU A 60 4.71 -9.99 -10.04
N THR A 61 3.95 -9.00 -9.53
CA THR A 61 3.47 -7.87 -10.35
C THR A 61 4.57 -6.90 -10.72
N GLY A 62 5.59 -6.72 -9.87
CA GLY A 62 6.77 -5.90 -10.18
C GLY A 62 7.77 -6.57 -11.13
N GLN A 63 7.64 -7.87 -11.41
CA GLN A 63 8.52 -8.63 -12.30
C GLN A 63 7.95 -8.83 -13.71
N LYS A 64 6.66 -8.55 -13.93
CA LYS A 64 6.04 -8.51 -15.26
C LYS A 64 6.36 -7.17 -15.92
N GLY A 65 7.58 -7.08 -16.47
CA GLY A 65 7.96 -6.12 -17.50
C GLY A 65 7.69 -6.66 -18.89
#